data_AF-A0A931KGD2-F1
#
_entry.id   AF-A0A931KGD2-F1
#
_cell.length_a   1.000
_cell.length_b   1.000
_cell.length_c   1.000
_cell.angle_alpha   90.00
_cell.angle_beta   90.00
_cell.angle_gamma   90.00
#
_symmetry.space_group_name_H-M   'P 1'
#
loop_
_entity.id
_entity.type
_entity.pdbx_description
1 polymer ?
#
loop_
_entity_poly.entity_id
_entity_poly.type
_entity_poly.pdbx_seq_one_letter_code
_entity_poly.pdbx_strand_id
1 'polypeptide(L)'
;MSAEDGTLDRAAILEVLKDFVPEIRGQLQFMDFLVRAVMSDLERHQEETDAGTRIFLEQLIRMHMNHLKLNGGDSGAIGEFMDAVNQWLAGGMAPRPEAPSSEAMSVQDLINATVDAMNLSGGRI
;
A
#
# COMPACT_ATOMS: atom_id res chain seq x y z
N MET A 1 19.35 34.40 45.95
CA MET A 1 19.81 33.10 45.42
C MET A 1 18.70 32.10 45.61
N SER A 2 17.87 31.88 44.59
CA SER A 2 17.06 30.67 44.50
C SER A 2 17.27 30.19 43.08
N ALA A 3 18.14 29.19 42.94
CA ALA A 3 18.14 28.37 41.76
C ALA A 3 16.80 27.61 41.83
N GLU A 4 15.79 28.11 41.10
CA GLU A 4 14.61 27.30 40.83
C GLU A 4 15.11 26.11 40.03
N ASP A 5 15.14 25.01 40.76
CA ASP A 5 15.67 23.73 40.40
C ASP A 5 14.98 23.27 39.11
N GLY A 6 15.72 23.32 38.00
CA GLY A 6 15.32 22.84 36.67
C GLY A 6 15.17 21.33 36.61
N THR A 7 14.72 20.71 37.69
CA THR A 7 14.25 19.35 37.76
C THR A 7 12.93 19.32 37.00
N LEU A 8 13.03 19.14 35.67
CA LEU A 8 11.96 18.66 34.81
C LEU A 8 11.05 17.74 35.65
N ASP A 9 9.80 18.15 35.89
CA ASP A 9 8.89 17.46 36.79
C ASP A 9 8.69 16.03 36.26
N ARG A 10 9.49 15.11 36.79
CA ARG A 10 9.56 13.73 36.33
C ARG A 10 8.20 13.04 36.50
N ALA A 11 7.39 13.48 37.47
CA ALA A 11 6.05 12.97 37.68
C ALA A 11 5.11 13.45 36.56
N ALA A 12 5.13 14.75 36.22
CA ALA A 12 4.35 15.26 35.09
C ALA A 12 4.75 14.61 33.75
N ILE A 13 6.05 14.40 33.51
CA ILE A 13 6.53 13.69 32.31
C ILE A 13 6.03 12.24 32.29
N LEU A 14 6.07 11.55 33.43
CA LEU A 14 5.60 10.18 33.52
C LEU A 14 4.11 10.06 33.22
N GLU A 15 3.28 11.02 33.65
CA GLU A 15 1.87 11.04 33.29
C GLU A 15 1.68 11.21 31.78
N VAL A 16 2.38 12.16 31.15
CA VAL A 16 2.34 12.33 29.69
C VAL A 16 2.81 11.07 28.95
N LEU A 17 3.87 10.39 29.43
CA LEU A 17 4.36 9.16 28.81
C LEU A 17 3.36 8.01 28.88
N LYS A 18 2.48 7.97 29.90
CA LYS A 18 1.44 6.94 29.99
C LYS A 18 0.39 7.07 28.88
N ASP A 19 0.14 8.29 28.41
CA ASP A 19 -0.83 8.53 27.33
C ASP A 19 -0.37 7.92 25.99
N PHE A 20 0.95 7.81 25.78
CA PHE A 20 1.50 7.16 24.57
C PHE A 20 1.38 5.63 24.60
N VAL A 21 1.22 5.00 25.77
CA VAL A 21 1.14 3.52 25.87
C VAL A 21 -0.03 2.94 25.07
N PRO A 22 -1.29 3.42 25.22
CA PRO A 22 -2.40 2.92 24.41
C PRO A 22 -2.24 3.27 22.92
N GLU A 23 -1.65 4.41 22.59
CA GLU A 23 -1.40 4.83 21.19
C GLU A 23 -0.39 3.90 20.49
N ILE A 24 0.77 3.65 21.11
CA ILE A 24 1.78 2.72 20.63
C ILE A 24 1.19 1.32 20.50
N ARG A 25 0.39 0.87 21.48
CA ARG A 25 -0.29 -0.42 21.40
C ARG A 25 -1.23 -0.49 20.20
N GLY A 26 -2.03 0.55 19.97
CA GLY A 26 -2.93 0.63 18.83
C GLY A 26 -2.18 0.55 17.49
N GLN A 27 -1.06 1.27 17.38
CA GLN A 27 -0.21 1.23 16.19
C GLN A 27 0.36 -0.18 15.94
N LEU A 28 0.87 -0.86 16.97
CA LEU A 28 1.38 -2.23 16.85
C LEU A 28 0.28 -3.22 16.47
N GLN A 29 -0.92 -3.09 17.03
CA GLN A 29 -2.08 -3.91 16.68
C GLN A 29 -2.49 -3.71 15.22
N PHE A 30 -2.48 -2.47 14.75
CA PHE A 30 -2.77 -2.15 13.37
C PHE A 30 -1.72 -2.74 12.41
N MET A 31 -0.44 -2.68 12.78
CA MET A 31 0.62 -3.31 12.00
C MET A 31 0.46 -4.85 11.93
N ASP A 32 0.16 -5.51 13.05
CA ASP A 32 -0.13 -6.96 13.06
C ASP A 32 -1.31 -7.30 12.15
N PHE A 33 -2.38 -6.50 12.20
CA PHE A 33 -3.52 -6.63 11.29
C PHE A 33 -3.10 -6.55 9.82
N LEU A 34 -2.28 -5.55 9.44
CA LEU A 34 -1.84 -5.39 8.05
C LEU A 34 -0.95 -6.55 7.58
N VAL A 35 -0.04 -7.06 8.42
CA VAL A 35 0.78 -8.23 8.09
C VAL A 35 -0.10 -9.45 7.86
N ARG A 36 -1.10 -9.69 8.72
CA ARG A 36 -2.06 -10.80 8.55
C ARG A 36 -2.90 -10.65 7.28
N ALA A 37 -3.33 -9.44 6.95
CA ALA A 37 -4.08 -9.15 5.73
C ALA A 37 -3.25 -9.48 4.48
N VAL A 38 -1.99 -9.01 4.43
CA VAL A 38 -1.06 -9.33 3.33
C VAL A 38 -0.88 -10.84 3.19
N MET A 39 -0.65 -11.57 4.29
CA MET A 39 -0.49 -13.03 4.24
C MET A 39 -1.75 -13.74 3.71
N SER A 40 -2.92 -13.35 4.21
CA SER A 40 -4.19 -13.92 3.75
C SER A 40 -4.46 -13.65 2.27
N ASP A 41 -4.16 -12.45 1.79
CA ASP A 41 -4.33 -12.10 0.38
C ASP A 41 -3.32 -12.81 -0.52
N LEU A 42 -2.10 -13.06 -0.04
CA LEU A 42 -1.09 -13.86 -0.77
C LEU A 42 -1.52 -15.32 -0.90
N GLU A 43 -2.01 -15.94 0.18
CA GLU A 43 -2.57 -17.30 0.14
C GLU A 43 -3.72 -17.39 -0.86
N ARG A 44 -4.64 -16.41 -0.80
CA ARG A 44 -5.76 -16.35 -1.74
C ARG A 44 -5.31 -16.12 -3.18
N HIS A 45 -4.29 -15.29 -3.42
CA HIS A 45 -3.74 -15.05 -4.76
C HIS A 45 -3.09 -16.30 -5.34
N GLN A 46 -2.41 -17.11 -4.51
CA GLN A 46 -1.80 -18.37 -4.93
C GLN A 46 -2.82 -19.38 -5.46
N GLU A 47 -4.00 -19.43 -4.86
CA GLU A 47 -5.07 -20.35 -5.22
C GLU A 47 -5.98 -19.81 -6.32
N GLU A 48 -5.94 -18.51 -6.59
CA GLU A 48 -6.83 -17.84 -7.55
C GLU A 48 -6.44 -18.16 -9.00
N THR A 49 -7.46 -18.48 -9.81
CA THR A 49 -7.29 -18.85 -11.22
C THR A 49 -7.76 -17.75 -12.16
N ASP A 50 -8.68 -16.89 -11.71
CA ASP A 50 -9.17 -15.76 -12.48
C ASP A 50 -8.13 -14.63 -12.51
N ALA A 51 -7.73 -14.23 -13.71
CA ALA A 51 -6.70 -13.21 -13.91
C ALA A 51 -7.12 -11.83 -13.37
N GLY A 52 -8.42 -11.47 -13.49
CA GLY A 52 -8.92 -10.20 -12.97
C GLY A 52 -8.84 -10.12 -11.45
N THR A 53 -9.25 -11.20 -10.78
CA THR A 53 -9.20 -11.32 -9.33
C THR A 53 -7.77 -11.37 -8.82
N ARG A 54 -6.84 -12.05 -9.51
CA ARG A 54 -5.41 -11.98 -9.19
C ARG A 54 -4.86 -10.56 -9.24
N ILE A 55 -5.16 -9.81 -10.31
CA ILE A 55 -4.73 -8.40 -10.41
C ILE A 55 -5.27 -7.58 -9.25
N PHE A 56 -6.55 -7.75 -8.90
CA PHE A 56 -7.15 -7.06 -7.77
C PHE A 56 -6.45 -7.40 -6.44
N LEU A 57 -6.18 -8.68 -6.18
CA LEU A 57 -5.47 -9.12 -4.98
C LEU A 57 -4.05 -8.55 -4.90
N GLU A 58 -3.32 -8.48 -6.02
CA GLU A 58 -1.99 -7.83 -6.04
C GLU A 58 -2.06 -6.35 -5.66
N GLN A 59 -3.08 -5.62 -6.13
CA GLN A 59 -3.26 -4.22 -5.74
C GLN A 59 -3.61 -4.10 -4.26
N LEU A 60 -4.43 -5.00 -3.73
CA LEU A 60 -4.81 -5.02 -2.31
C LEU A 60 -3.59 -5.29 -1.41
N ILE A 61 -2.76 -6.27 -1.77
CA ILE A 61 -1.49 -6.56 -1.10
C ILE A 61 -0.57 -5.34 -1.13
N ARG A 62 -0.41 -4.69 -2.30
CA ARG A 62 0.43 -3.49 -2.45
C ARG A 62 -0.07 -2.33 -1.60
N MET A 63 -1.39 -2.15 -1.50
CA MET A 63 -1.99 -1.15 -0.63
C MET A 63 -1.67 -1.42 0.85
N HIS A 64 -1.84 -2.66 1.31
CA HIS A 64 -1.51 -3.03 2.70
C HIS A 64 -0.02 -2.89 3.01
N MET A 65 0.88 -3.27 2.09
CA MET A 65 2.32 -3.03 2.24
C MET A 65 2.66 -1.54 2.30
N ASN A 66 1.98 -0.69 1.52
CA ASN A 66 2.19 0.75 1.59
C ASN A 66 1.78 1.32 2.97
N HIS A 67 0.67 0.85 3.53
CA HIS A 67 0.29 1.21 4.90
C HIS A 67 1.27 0.69 5.95
N LEU A 68 1.82 -0.51 5.77
CA LEU A 68 2.90 -1.02 6.64
C LEU A 68 4.13 -0.12 6.58
N LYS A 69 4.57 0.29 5.39
CA LYS A 69 5.70 1.20 5.22
C LYS A 69 5.48 2.54 5.93
N LEU A 70 4.29 3.13 5.78
CA LEU A 70 3.98 4.43 6.38
C LEU A 70 3.92 4.39 7.92
N ASN A 71 3.50 3.27 8.51
CA ASN A 71 3.29 3.15 9.96
C ASN A 71 4.42 2.41 10.69
N GLY A 72 5.13 1.51 10.02
CA GLY A 72 6.17 0.66 10.57
C GLY A 72 7.58 0.94 10.04
N GLY A 73 7.70 1.78 9.02
CA GLY A 73 8.96 2.03 8.31
C GLY A 73 9.31 0.91 7.33
N ASP A 74 10.53 0.99 6.78
CA ASP A 74 11.06 0.07 5.76
C ASP A 74 12.36 -0.62 6.17
N SER A 75 12.58 -0.78 7.49
CA SER A 75 13.77 -1.44 8.02
C SER A 75 13.43 -2.58 9.00
N GLY A 76 14.43 -3.40 9.32
CA GLY A 76 14.28 -4.56 10.18
C GLY A 76 13.28 -5.57 9.64
N ALA A 77 12.55 -6.24 10.54
CA ALA A 77 11.63 -7.31 10.17
C ALA A 77 10.51 -6.87 9.21
N ILE A 78 10.02 -5.62 9.30
CA ILE A 78 9.00 -5.10 8.37
C ILE A 78 9.58 -4.89 6.98
N GLY A 79 10.81 -4.36 6.88
CA GLY A 79 11.53 -4.24 5.61
C GLY A 79 11.76 -5.59 4.95
N GLU A 80 12.31 -6.55 5.70
CA GLU A 80 12.55 -7.92 5.22
C GLU A 80 11.26 -8.61 4.77
N PHE A 81 10.16 -8.43 5.51
CA PHE A 81 8.84 -8.92 5.14
C PHE A 81 8.37 -8.33 3.81
N MET A 82 8.41 -7.00 3.65
CA MET A 82 7.98 -6.34 2.42
C MET A 82 8.84 -6.75 1.21
N ASP A 83 10.15 -6.91 1.40
CA ASP A 83 11.05 -7.37 0.36
C ASP A 83 10.73 -8.80 -0.08
N ALA A 84 10.46 -9.70 0.86
CA ALA A 84 10.04 -11.07 0.57
C ALA A 84 8.72 -11.11 -0.21
N VAL A 85 7.73 -10.30 0.19
CA VAL A 85 6.44 -10.20 -0.52
C VAL A 85 6.63 -9.64 -1.93
N ASN A 86 7.45 -8.60 -2.12
CA ASN A 86 7.73 -8.06 -3.44
C ASN A 86 8.42 -9.09 -4.35
N GLN A 87 9.36 -9.87 -3.82
CA GLN A 87 10.00 -10.96 -4.56
C GLN A 87 9.00 -12.05 -4.96
N TRP A 88 8.10 -12.42 -4.05
CA TRP A 88 7.04 -13.39 -4.32
C TRP A 88 6.12 -12.91 -5.46
N LEU A 89 5.68 -11.65 -5.41
CA LEU A 89 4.85 -11.04 -6.45
C LEU A 89 5.57 -10.96 -7.80
N ALA A 90 6.88 -10.69 -7.81
CA ALA A 90 7.68 -10.65 -9.03
C ALA A 90 7.87 -12.05 -9.66
N GLY A 91 7.94 -13.10 -8.84
CA GLY A 91 8.08 -14.49 -9.29
C GLY A 91 6.81 -15.08 -9.93
N GLY A 92 5.63 -14.50 -9.65
CA GLY A 92 4.34 -14.91 -10.21
C GLY A 92 3.99 -14.30 -11.57
N MET A 93 4.91 -13.54 -12.17
CA MET A 93 4.69 -12.78 -13.40
C MET A 93 4.70 -13.72 -14.62
N ALA A 94 3.52 -14.14 -15.09
CA ALA A 94 3.36 -14.40 -16.52
C ALA A 94 3.63 -13.08 -17.26
N PRO A 95 4.36 -13.07 -18.39
CA PRO A 95 4.72 -11.85 -19.07
C PRO A 95 3.45 -11.05 -19.36
N ARG A 96 3.40 -9.82 -18.84
CA ARG A 96 2.42 -8.82 -19.25
C ARG A 96 2.54 -8.72 -20.77
N PRO A 97 1.48 -8.91 -21.57
CA PRO A 97 1.52 -8.45 -22.94
C PRO A 97 1.84 -6.95 -22.85
N GLU A 98 3.00 -6.56 -23.38
CA GLU A 98 3.47 -5.19 -23.36
C GLU A 98 2.30 -4.29 -23.75
N ALA A 99 1.84 -3.45 -22.82
CA ALA A 99 0.97 -2.36 -23.21
C ALA A 99 1.80 -1.55 -24.23
N PRO A 100 1.23 -1.19 -25.39
CA PRO A 100 1.95 -0.41 -26.39
C PRO A 100 2.59 0.77 -25.67
N SER A 101 3.90 0.93 -25.86
CA SER A 101 4.71 1.97 -25.24
C SER A 101 3.94 3.28 -25.26
N SER A 102 3.60 3.79 -24.08
CA SER A 102 2.97 5.09 -23.91
C SER A 102 3.97 6.15 -24.36
N GLU A 103 4.00 6.44 -25.65
CA GLU A 103 4.01 7.85 -26.03
C GLU A 103 2.85 8.47 -25.26
N ALA A 104 3.14 9.53 -24.49
CA ALA A 104 2.14 10.20 -23.68
C ALA A 104 1.12 10.83 -24.63
N MET A 105 0.12 10.04 -25.04
CA MET A 105 -1.05 10.54 -25.75
C MET A 105 -1.61 11.67 -24.92
N SER A 106 -1.70 12.86 -25.51
CA SER A 106 -2.29 13.97 -24.80
C SER A 106 -3.75 13.63 -24.51
N VAL A 107 -4.29 14.20 -23.43
CA VAL A 107 -5.73 14.06 -23.12
C VAL A 107 -6.59 14.43 -24.33
N GLN A 108 -6.12 15.35 -25.16
CA GLN A 108 -6.78 15.75 -26.40
C GLN A 108 -6.79 14.63 -27.45
N ASP A 109 -5.70 13.86 -27.57
CA ASP A 109 -5.62 12.72 -28.51
C ASP A 109 -6.53 11.57 -28.07
N LEU A 110 -6.64 11.34 -26.76
CA LEU A 110 -7.58 10.36 -26.22
C LEU A 110 -9.03 10.75 -26.49
N ILE A 111 -9.37 12.03 -26.33
CA ILE A 111 -10.71 12.55 -26.63
C ILE A 111 -11.02 12.39 -28.11
N ASN A 112 -10.09 12.76 -28.99
CA ASN A 112 -10.28 12.67 -30.44
C ASN A 112 -10.46 11.22 -30.90
N ALA A 113 -9.61 10.29 -30.42
CA ALA A 113 -9.73 8.87 -30.72
C ALA A 113 -11.07 8.28 -30.24
N THR A 114 -11.58 8.74 -29.09
CA THR A 114 -12.89 8.31 -28.57
C THR A 114 -14.04 8.83 -29.44
N VAL A 115 -13.96 10.08 -29.89
CA VAL A 115 -14.97 10.68 -30.80
C VAL A 115 -14.97 10.00 -32.17
N ASP A 116 -13.78 9.68 -32.71
CA ASP A 116 -13.66 8.96 -33.97
C ASP A 116 -14.21 7.54 -33.89
N ALA A 117 -13.97 6.84 -32.78
CA ALA A 117 -14.56 5.52 -32.53
C ALA A 117 -16.10 5.57 -32.45
N MET A 118 -16.67 6.65 -31.89
CA MET A 118 -18.13 6.85 -31.86
C MET A 118 -18.70 7.24 -33.23
N ASN A 119 -17.95 7.95 -34.07
CA ASN A 119 -18.37 8.29 -35.44
C ASN A 119 -18.25 7.10 -36.40
N LEU A 120 -17.28 6.21 -36.19
CA LEU A 120 -17.10 4.98 -36.97
C LEU A 120 -18.17 3.92 -36.64
N SER A 121 -18.84 3.98 -35.49
CA SER A 121 -19.92 3.06 -35.14
C SER A 121 -21.26 3.37 -35.82
N GLY A 122 -21.32 4.29 -36.79
CA GLY A 122 -22.38 4.34 -37.79
C GLY A 122 -23.81 4.36 -37.23
N GLY A 123 -24.04 5.07 -36.12
CA GLY A 123 -25.37 5.31 -35.59
C GLY A 123 -26.12 6.29 -36.49
N ARG A 124 -26.92 5.77 -37.43
CA ARG A 124 -28.01 6.54 -38.07
C ARG A 124 -28.95 7.01 -36.95
N ILE A 125 -29.06 8.32 -36.76
CA ILE A 125 -30.32 8.93 -36.28
C ILE A 125 -31.19 9.15 -37.52
#